data_AF-A0A0C2GDD0-F1
#
_entry.id   AF-A0A0C2GDD0-F1
#
_cell.length_a   1.000
_cell.length_b   1.000
_cell.length_c   1.000
_cell.angle_alpha   90.00
_cell.angle_beta   90.00
_cell.angle_gamma   90.00
#
_symmetry.space_group_name_H-M   'P 1'
#
loop_
_entity.id
_entity.type
_entity.pdbx_description
1 polymer ?
#
loop_
_entity_poly.entity_id
_entity_poly.type
_entity_poly.pdbx_seq_one_letter_code
_entity_poly.pdbx_strand_id
1 'polypeptide(L)'
;MIRLAEAHAKLHLRTFVNDDDVQAATRIMLESFINTQKASIMRQMRKTFSKYLTANRSSSELLLFILKQLIREQMHYETARGKAGTDITSISIAESDFIDKAQQLKIENVKPFYSSDLFNANHFTYDASLKQITQAIF
;
A
#
# COMPACT_ATOMS: atom_id res chain seq x y z
N MET A 1 -17.67 -15.88 12.22
CA MET A 1 -16.78 -14.89 12.89
C MET A 1 -15.80 -15.58 13.82
N ILE A 2 -16.22 -16.05 15.00
CA ILE A 2 -15.30 -16.65 16.01
C ILE A 2 -14.46 -17.80 15.43
N ARG A 3 -15.11 -18.78 14.79
CA ARG A 3 -14.39 -19.90 14.14
C ARG A 3 -13.44 -19.46 13.00
N LEU A 4 -13.76 -18.38 12.30
CA LEU A 4 -12.90 -17.86 11.22
C LEU A 4 -11.66 -17.18 11.81
N ALA A 5 -11.81 -16.45 12.92
CA ALA A 5 -10.69 -15.83 13.63
C ALA A 5 -9.76 -16.89 14.23
N GLU A 6 -10.32 -17.92 14.87
CA GLU A 6 -9.55 -19.08 15.35
C GLU A 6 -8.84 -19.83 14.22
N ALA A 7 -9.51 -20.02 13.08
CA ALA A 7 -8.89 -20.66 11.91
C ALA A 7 -7.73 -19.82 11.37
N HIS A 8 -7.88 -18.49 11.30
CA HIS A 8 -6.82 -17.58 10.86
C HIS A 8 -5.62 -17.59 11.80
N ALA A 9 -5.84 -17.63 13.12
CA ALA A 9 -4.77 -17.79 14.10
C ALA A 9 -4.04 -19.14 13.94
N LYS A 10 -4.80 -20.23 13.75
CA LYS A 10 -4.24 -21.59 13.53
C LYS A 10 -3.40 -21.69 12.25
N LEU A 11 -3.77 -20.99 11.18
CA LEU A 11 -2.94 -20.90 9.96
C LEU A 11 -1.55 -20.29 10.23
N HIS A 12 -1.48 -19.36 11.19
CA HIS A 12 -0.23 -18.78 11.66
C HIS A 12 0.41 -19.56 12.81
N LEU A 13 -0.07 -20.79 13.09
CA LEU A 13 0.39 -21.64 14.19
C LEU A 13 0.26 -20.99 15.57
N ARG A 14 -0.62 -20.00 15.73
CA ARG A 14 -0.89 -19.32 17.01
C ARG A 14 -2.00 -20.03 17.77
N THR A 15 -1.84 -20.08 19.10
CA THR A 15 -2.84 -20.65 20.03
C THR A 15 -3.83 -19.61 20.56
N PHE A 16 -3.55 -18.32 20.34
CA PHE A 16 -4.37 -17.20 20.76
C PHE A 16 -4.80 -16.36 19.55
N VAL A 17 -5.97 -15.73 19.69
CA VAL A 17 -6.57 -14.87 18.65
C VAL A 17 -6.20 -13.42 18.95
N ASN A 18 -5.70 -12.72 17.95
CA ASN A 18 -5.38 -11.28 18.00
C ASN A 18 -6.44 -10.46 17.24
N ASP A 19 -6.43 -9.14 17.44
CA ASP A 19 -7.30 -8.22 16.72
C ASP A 19 -7.20 -8.36 15.19
N ASP A 20 -6.01 -8.66 14.66
CA ASP A 20 -5.79 -8.88 13.23
C ASP A 20 -6.59 -10.09 12.70
N ASP A 21 -6.72 -11.16 13.50
CA ASP A 21 -7.50 -12.35 13.13
C ASP A 21 -9.00 -12.05 13.13
N VAL A 22 -9.45 -11.21 14.06
CA VAL A 22 -10.84 -10.74 14.13
C VAL A 22 -11.15 -9.82 12.94
N GLN A 23 -10.23 -8.92 12.58
CA GLN A 23 -10.36 -8.07 11.39
C GLN A 23 -10.40 -8.91 10.10
N ALA A 24 -9.53 -9.90 9.97
CA ALA A 24 -9.53 -10.82 8.84
C ALA A 24 -10.85 -11.60 8.75
N ALA A 25 -11.33 -12.16 9.88
CA ALA A 25 -12.62 -12.86 9.94
C ALA A 25 -13.81 -11.96 9.57
N THR A 26 -13.80 -10.70 10.00
CA THR A 26 -14.82 -9.70 9.68
C THR A 26 -14.84 -9.40 8.18
N ARG A 27 -13.67 -9.20 7.58
CA ARG A 27 -13.51 -8.96 6.15
C ARG A 27 -14.05 -10.14 5.33
N ILE A 28 -13.62 -11.36 5.65
CA ILE A 28 -14.05 -12.59 4.94
C ILE A 28 -15.56 -12.78 5.03
N MET A 29 -16.15 -12.56 6.20
CA MET A 29 -17.59 -12.69 6.40
C MET A 29 -18.36 -11.62 5.61
N LEU A 30 -17.95 -10.36 5.69
CA LEU A 30 -18.60 -9.26 4.97
C LEU A 30 -18.50 -9.46 3.46
N GLU A 31 -17.34 -9.86 2.94
CA GLU A 31 -17.13 -10.11 1.52
C GLU A 31 -18.03 -11.24 1.02
N SER A 32 -18.08 -12.36 1.76
CA SER A 32 -18.97 -13.48 1.45
C SER A 32 -20.44 -13.07 1.47
N PHE A 33 -20.87 -12.31 2.48
CA PHE A 33 -22.25 -11.85 2.59
C PHE A 33 -22.62 -10.88 1.46
N ILE A 34 -21.78 -9.87 1.20
CA ILE A 34 -22.00 -8.88 0.15
C ILE A 34 -22.12 -9.57 -1.21
N ASN A 35 -21.27 -10.55 -1.52
CA ASN A 35 -21.29 -11.24 -2.82
C ASN A 35 -22.58 -12.04 -3.09
N THR A 36 -23.38 -12.35 -2.08
CA THR A 36 -24.68 -13.02 -2.24
C THR A 36 -25.85 -12.06 -2.46
N GLN A 37 -25.63 -10.75 -2.41
CA GLN A 37 -26.68 -9.74 -2.52
C GLN A 37 -26.95 -9.33 -3.98
N LYS A 38 -28.12 -8.73 -4.23
CA LYS A 38 -28.44 -8.13 -5.53
C LYS A 38 -27.46 -7.00 -5.87
N ALA A 39 -27.11 -6.84 -7.16
CA ALA A 39 -26.05 -5.92 -7.61
C ALA A 39 -26.17 -4.47 -7.07
N SER A 40 -27.38 -3.91 -6.99
CA SER A 40 -27.60 -2.57 -6.43
C SER A 40 -27.24 -2.51 -4.93
N ILE A 41 -27.67 -3.52 -4.17
CA ILE A 41 -27.39 -3.66 -2.73
C ILE A 41 -25.90 -3.90 -2.51
N MET A 42 -25.25 -4.71 -3.34
CA MET A 42 -23.80 -4.93 -3.27
C MET A 42 -23.01 -3.62 -3.33
N ARG A 43 -23.34 -2.74 -4.29
CA ARG A 43 -22.67 -1.44 -4.46
C ARG A 43 -22.86 -0.55 -3.23
N GLN A 44 -24.09 -0.50 -2.71
CA GLN A 44 -24.39 0.25 -1.49
C GLN A 44 -23.62 -0.30 -0.28
N MET A 45 -23.64 -1.63 -0.08
CA MET A 45 -22.95 -2.27 1.03
C MET A 45 -21.43 -2.11 0.96
N ARG A 46 -20.82 -2.22 -0.23
CA ARG A 46 -19.38 -1.97 -0.41
C ARG A 46 -19.00 -0.54 -0.02
N LYS A 47 -19.86 0.44 -0.34
CA LYS A 47 -19.65 1.83 0.08
C LYS A 47 -19.74 1.97 1.61
N THR A 48 -20.80 1.42 2.21
CA THR A 48 -21.04 1.51 3.67
C THR A 48 -19.98 0.78 4.50
N PHE A 49 -19.54 -0.40 4.06
CA PHE A 49 -18.58 -1.24 4.78
C PHE A 49 -17.14 -1.12 4.27
N SER A 50 -16.85 -0.12 3.43
CA SER A 50 -15.53 0.11 2.83
C SER A 50 -14.39 0.06 3.86
N LYS A 51 -14.56 0.67 5.04
CA LYS A 51 -13.58 0.65 6.13
C LYS A 51 -13.15 -0.77 6.53
N TYR A 52 -14.07 -1.74 6.54
CA TYR A 52 -13.79 -3.12 6.95
C TYR A 52 -13.30 -4.00 5.79
N LEU A 53 -13.53 -3.58 4.54
CA LEU A 53 -13.09 -4.30 3.36
C LEU A 53 -11.67 -3.89 2.91
N THR A 54 -11.28 -2.65 3.18
CA THR A 54 -10.04 -2.05 2.64
C THR A 54 -8.85 -2.12 3.60
N ALA A 55 -8.90 -2.99 4.63
CA ALA A 55 -7.77 -3.23 5.52
C ALA A 55 -6.65 -3.98 4.76
N ASN A 56 -5.85 -3.22 4.01
CA ASN A 56 -4.65 -3.65 3.31
C ASN A 56 -3.49 -2.75 3.78
N ARG A 57 -3.07 -2.93 5.04
CA ARG A 57 -1.76 -2.39 5.49
C ARG A 57 -0.61 -2.93 4.62
N SER A 58 -0.71 -4.18 4.20
CA SER A 58 0.26 -4.85 3.32
C SER A 58 0.46 -4.15 1.97
N SER A 59 -0.59 -3.59 1.36
CA SER A 59 -0.44 -2.88 0.09
C SER A 59 0.36 -1.59 0.25
N SER A 60 0.18 -0.85 1.34
CA SER A 60 0.92 0.40 1.58
C SER A 60 2.38 0.13 1.92
N GLU A 61 2.67 -0.91 2.69
CA GLU A 61 4.04 -1.33 3.00
C GLU A 61 4.78 -1.84 1.76
N LEU A 62 4.09 -2.59 0.89
CA LEU A 62 4.65 -3.08 -0.37
C LEU A 62 4.94 -1.94 -1.34
N LEU A 63 4.02 -0.97 -1.45
CA LEU A 63 4.24 0.26 -2.22
C LEU A 63 5.44 1.05 -1.70
N LEU A 64 5.58 1.18 -0.38
CA LEU A 64 6.74 1.83 0.22
C LEU A 64 8.05 1.10 -0.10
N PHE A 65 8.04 -0.23 -0.06
CA PHE A 65 9.21 -1.04 -0.39
C PHE A 65 9.66 -0.82 -1.85
N ILE A 66 8.73 -0.83 -2.80
CA ILE A 66 9.00 -0.54 -4.22
C ILE A 66 9.57 0.87 -4.39
N LEU A 67 8.95 1.86 -3.74
CA LEU A 67 9.37 3.25 -3.88
C LEU A 67 10.81 3.44 -3.36
N LYS A 68 11.15 2.82 -2.22
CA LYS A 68 12.52 2.80 -1.70
C LYS A 68 13.49 2.10 -2.66
N GLN A 69 13.07 1.03 -3.32
CA GLN A 69 13.89 0.35 -4.32
C GLN A 69 14.15 1.26 -5.53
N LEU A 70 13.12 1.91 -6.07
CA LEU A 70 13.26 2.86 -7.19
C LEU A 70 14.21 4.01 -6.84
N ILE A 71 14.12 4.55 -5.61
CA ILE A 71 15.03 5.60 -5.16
C ILE A 71 16.47 5.11 -5.11
N ARG A 72 16.71 3.91 -4.59
CA ARG A 72 18.06 3.32 -4.56
C ARG A 72 18.62 3.15 -5.96
N GLU A 73 17.81 2.65 -6.89
CA GLU A 73 18.19 2.53 -8.30
C GLU A 73 18.56 3.91 -8.89
N GLN A 74 17.76 4.94 -8.63
CA GLN A 74 18.02 6.30 -9.09
C GLN A 74 19.27 6.92 -8.44
N MET A 75 19.51 6.67 -7.15
CA MET A 75 20.73 7.07 -6.44
C MET A 75 21.98 6.49 -7.07
N HIS A 76 21.96 5.18 -7.34
CA HIS A 76 23.08 4.49 -7.96
C HIS A 76 23.36 5.04 -9.37
N TYR A 77 22.31 5.35 -10.13
CA TYR A 77 22.43 5.98 -11.44
C TYR A 77 23.09 7.37 -11.38
N GLU A 78 22.62 8.26 -10.51
CA GLU A 78 23.18 9.62 -10.36
C GLU A 78 24.63 9.59 -9.85
N THR A 79 24.97 8.65 -8.96
CA THR A 79 26.33 8.45 -8.45
C THR A 79 27.28 7.96 -9.56
N ALA A 80 26.85 6.99 -10.37
CA ALA A 80 27.63 6.48 -11.50
C ALA A 80 27.83 7.51 -12.61
N ARG A 81 26.93 8.50 -12.72
CA ARG A 81 26.99 9.56 -13.73
C ARG A 81 27.92 10.73 -13.35
N GLY A 82 28.61 10.65 -12.21
CA GLY A 82 29.67 11.58 -11.83
C GLY A 82 29.28 12.72 -10.89
N LYS A 83 28.06 12.71 -10.30
CA LYS A 83 27.68 13.62 -9.20
C LYS A 83 28.20 13.18 -7.83
N ALA A 84 29.32 12.44 -7.79
CA ALA A 84 29.89 11.86 -6.57
C ALA A 84 30.43 12.87 -5.54
N GLY A 85 30.22 14.18 -5.74
CA GLY A 85 30.69 15.25 -4.85
C GLY A 85 29.71 16.42 -4.66
N THR A 86 28.50 16.35 -5.19
CA THR A 86 27.42 17.28 -4.85
C THR A 86 26.47 16.56 -3.91
N ASP A 87 26.25 17.11 -2.72
CA ASP A 87 25.26 16.62 -1.77
C ASP A 87 23.91 16.47 -2.50
N ILE A 88 23.49 15.22 -2.73
CA ILE A 88 22.21 14.91 -3.38
C ILE A 88 21.13 15.22 -2.35
N THR A 89 20.68 16.47 -2.33
CA THR A 89 19.68 16.98 -1.39
C THR A 89 18.28 16.44 -1.67
N SER A 90 18.00 16.04 -2.93
CA SER A 90 16.72 15.44 -3.29
C SER A 90 16.82 14.55 -4.52
N ILE A 91 15.95 13.54 -4.59
CA ILE A 91 15.84 12.63 -5.73
C ILE A 91 14.39 12.62 -6.19
N SER A 92 14.20 12.78 -7.50
CA SER A 92 12.90 12.71 -8.16
C SER A 92 12.78 11.42 -8.98
N ILE A 93 11.63 10.75 -8.89
CA ILE A 93 11.24 9.63 -9.75
C ILE A 93 9.94 9.98 -10.47
N ALA A 94 9.78 9.51 -11.71
CA ALA A 94 8.53 9.65 -12.44
C ALA A 94 7.43 8.78 -11.82
N GLU A 95 6.21 9.32 -11.70
CA GLU A 95 5.06 8.56 -11.20
C GLU A 95 4.75 7.34 -12.06
N SER A 96 4.99 7.41 -13.38
CA SER A 96 4.81 6.28 -14.31
C SER A 96 5.53 5.03 -13.84
N ASP A 97 6.79 5.16 -13.43
CA ASP A 97 7.65 4.03 -13.07
C ASP A 97 7.15 3.35 -11.80
N PHE A 98 6.62 4.15 -10.88
CA PHE A 98 5.98 3.66 -9.66
C PHE A 98 4.66 2.95 -9.94
N ILE A 99 3.81 3.51 -10.81
CA ILE A 99 2.55 2.89 -11.21
C ILE A 99 2.81 1.56 -11.94
N ASP A 100 3.77 1.53 -12.85
CA ASP A 100 4.10 0.32 -13.61
C ASP A 100 4.55 -0.81 -12.69
N LYS A 101 5.43 -0.53 -11.71
CA LYS A 101 5.82 -1.51 -10.69
C LYS A 101 4.65 -1.89 -9.76
N ALA A 102 3.76 -0.96 -9.42
CA ALA A 102 2.57 -1.25 -8.61
C ALA A 102 1.57 -2.16 -9.34
N GLN A 103 1.40 -1.97 -10.65
CA GLN A 103 0.53 -2.81 -11.49
C GLN A 103 1.04 -4.26 -11.58
N GLN A 104 2.36 -4.48 -11.62
CA GLN A 104 2.95 -5.82 -11.57
C GLN A 104 2.56 -6.57 -10.29
N LEU A 105 2.33 -5.85 -9.19
CA LEU A 105 1.88 -6.40 -7.92
C LEU A 105 0.35 -6.40 -7.76
N LYS A 106 -0.38 -6.16 -8.85
CA LYS A 106 -1.85 -6.10 -8.91
C LYS A 106 -2.44 -5.03 -7.99
N ILE A 107 -1.70 -3.95 -7.73
CA ILE A 107 -2.18 -2.80 -6.97
C ILE A 107 -2.73 -1.77 -7.97
N GLU A 108 -4.05 -1.71 -8.09
CA GLU A 108 -4.71 -0.81 -9.05
C GLU A 108 -4.81 0.63 -8.56
N ASN A 109 -4.76 0.86 -7.24
CA ASN A 109 -4.97 2.18 -6.67
C ASN A 109 -3.83 2.60 -5.72
N VAL A 110 -2.92 3.41 -6.25
CA VAL A 110 -1.79 3.99 -5.49
C VAL A 110 -2.15 5.32 -4.81
N LYS A 111 -3.29 5.95 -5.16
CA LYS A 111 -3.65 7.27 -4.62
C LYS A 111 -3.78 7.32 -3.09
N PRO A 112 -4.38 6.31 -2.40
CA PRO A 112 -4.46 6.31 -0.95
C PRO A 112 -3.08 6.27 -0.27
N PHE A 113 -2.06 5.77 -0.96
CA PHE A 113 -0.70 5.69 -0.44
C PHE A 113 -0.04 7.07 -0.35
N TYR A 114 -0.28 7.97 -1.32
CA TYR A 114 0.26 9.34 -1.28
C TYR A 114 -0.23 10.16 -0.08
N SER A 115 -1.45 9.88 0.40
CA SER A 115 -2.01 10.49 1.62
C SER A 115 -1.72 9.71 2.91
N SER A 116 -0.96 8.61 2.82
CA SER A 116 -0.71 7.75 3.98
C SER A 116 0.38 8.33 4.89
N ASP A 117 0.26 8.08 6.20
CA ASP A 117 1.27 8.48 7.18
C ASP A 117 2.64 7.84 6.88
N LEU A 118 2.65 6.63 6.28
CA LEU A 118 3.87 5.93 5.88
C LEU A 118 4.65 6.70 4.79
N PHE A 119 3.96 7.33 3.85
CA PHE A 119 4.58 8.12 2.79
C PHE A 119 5.24 9.38 3.36
N ASN A 120 4.52 10.13 4.19
CA ASN A 120 5.02 11.34 4.82
C ASN A 120 6.15 11.07 5.83
N ALA A 121 6.05 9.97 6.61
CA ALA A 121 7.07 9.58 7.58
C ALA A 121 8.42 9.21 6.94
N ASN A 122 8.45 8.89 5.64
CA ASN A 122 9.68 8.59 4.90
C ASN A 122 10.17 9.78 4.04
N HIS A 123 9.64 10.99 4.29
CA HIS A 123 10.03 12.23 3.61
C HIS A 123 9.80 12.21 2.09
N PHE A 124 8.74 11.53 1.66
CA PHE A 124 8.29 11.58 0.28
C PHE A 124 7.28 12.69 0.08
N THR A 125 7.36 13.34 -1.08
CA THR A 125 6.41 14.35 -1.55
C THR A 125 5.96 13.98 -2.95
N TYR A 126 4.65 14.02 -3.20
CA TYR A 126 4.08 13.80 -4.53
C TYR A 126 3.65 15.13 -5.14
N ASP A 127 4.15 15.44 -6.33
CA ASP A 127 3.72 16.58 -7.12
C ASP A 127 2.78 16.13 -8.24
N ALA A 128 1.49 16.47 -8.11
CA ALA A 128 0.46 16.12 -9.08
C ALA A 128 0.59 16.87 -10.42
N SER A 129 1.27 18.03 -10.43
CA SER A 129 1.44 18.85 -11.64
C SER A 129 2.55 18.29 -12.54
N LEU A 130 3.67 17.88 -11.92
CA LEU A 130 4.81 17.30 -12.60
C LEU A 130 4.73 15.78 -12.73
N LYS A 131 3.80 15.12 -12.04
CA LYS A 131 3.67 13.66 -11.93
C LYS A 131 4.99 13.02 -11.49
N GLN A 132 5.57 13.57 -10.43
CA GLN A 132 6.84 13.11 -9.88
C GLN A 132 6.72 12.89 -8.38
N ILE A 133 7.46 11.89 -7.90
CA ILE A 133 7.62 11.60 -6.49
C ILE A 133 9.05 11.99 -6.12
N THR A 134 9.17 12.91 -5.17
CA THR A 134 10.47 13.41 -4.70
C THR A 134 10.71 12.94 -3.29
N GLN A 135 11.94 12.48 -3.01
CA GLN A 135 12.41 12.21 -1.65
C GLN A 135 13.46 13.25 -1.26
N ALA A 136 13.28 13.89 -0.11
CA ALA A 136 14.31 14.71 0.51
C ALA A 136 15.27 13.81 1.30
N ILE A 137 16.58 13.91 1.00
CA ILE A 137 17.62 13.19 1.73
C ILE A 137 18.37 14.22 2.57
N PHE A 138 18.23 14.10 3.89
CA PHE A 138 18.97 14.89 4.88
C PHE A 138 20.19 14.12 5.37
#